data_AF-H0ZEB1-F1
#
_entry.id   AF-H0ZEB1-F1
#
_cell.length_a   1.000
_cell.length_b   1.000
_cell.length_c   1.000
_cell.angle_alpha   90.00
_cell.angle_beta   90.00
_cell.angle_gamma   90.00
#
_symmetry.space_group_name_H-M   'P 1'
#
loop_
_entity.id
_entity.type
_entity.pdbx_description
1 polymer ?
#
loop_
_entity_poly.entity_id
_entity_poly.type
_entity_poly.pdbx_seq_one_letter_code
_entity_poly.pdbx_strand_id
1 'polypeptide(L)'
;MRYRANTLFNIWIKYKPRLPEWYYNERLVKVGDALVEIKEYKLALLQCYERYLQQFVSVNLDDVMDDVQRFKSAFFPNGVRDKNAALMFHALQARNVCIYQMVCSRDRNLQNQESLQTCLNALTSLRLTMQVALPQENLCWLIYNGTIHIYTICRHLMVMGQSAKVLEYLLWASICMESSIPLLSVHYLTWRATLYAAVSQCYFDCQAGIHGEIFARRGLIKIDELKQLEDISSSLEHTETEKIFREATLKMSVMIFKRAVYASRKKSNSFRRESKVNPRKAVNVSWPRTPTERLLVAMFDGAAAQFLAILEALTDRSRNLLPPHPPVPDEMQIRDVTSELFSAGLEILSGKNFCLKKQKQLVRNLDLHFFFFLN
;
A
#
# COMPACT_ATOMS: atom_id res chain seq x y z
N MET A 1 -34.50 -4.50 13.71
CA MET A 1 -33.61 -5.61 13.29
C MET A 1 -32.88 -6.31 14.45
N ARG A 2 -32.30 -5.61 15.44
CA ARG A 2 -31.57 -6.23 16.58
C ARG A 2 -32.28 -7.40 17.29
N TYR A 3 -33.58 -7.26 17.57
CA TYR A 3 -34.34 -8.29 18.29
C TYR A 3 -34.44 -9.60 17.49
N ARG A 4 -34.70 -9.51 16.18
CA ARG A 4 -34.82 -10.68 15.29
C ARG A 4 -33.47 -11.38 15.03
N ALA A 5 -32.38 -10.61 14.90
CA ALA A 5 -31.03 -11.16 14.78
C ALA A 5 -30.64 -11.94 16.05
N ASN A 6 -30.91 -11.39 17.22
CA ASN A 6 -30.68 -12.09 18.49
C ASN A 6 -31.52 -13.37 18.61
N THR A 7 -32.78 -13.37 18.15
CA THR A 7 -33.60 -14.59 18.10
C THR A 7 -32.96 -15.67 17.24
N LEU A 8 -32.43 -15.33 16.07
CA LEU A 8 -31.79 -16.29 15.17
C LEU A 8 -30.50 -16.87 15.78
N PHE A 9 -29.66 -16.05 16.41
CA PHE A 9 -28.48 -16.54 17.12
C PHE A 9 -28.85 -17.36 18.37
N ASN A 10 -29.93 -17.02 19.06
CA ASN A 10 -30.42 -17.82 20.20
C ASN A 10 -30.88 -19.21 19.75
N ILE A 11 -31.54 -19.31 18.59
CA ILE A 11 -31.86 -20.60 17.96
C ILE A 11 -30.55 -21.32 17.64
N TRP A 12 -29.61 -20.66 16.95
CA TRP A 12 -28.32 -21.24 16.59
C TRP A 12 -27.56 -21.82 17.79
N ILE A 13 -27.52 -21.09 18.91
CA ILE A 13 -26.90 -21.53 20.18
C ILE A 13 -27.63 -22.74 20.76
N LYS A 14 -28.97 -22.73 20.74
CA LYS A 14 -29.78 -23.86 21.24
C LYS A 14 -29.50 -25.17 20.50
N TYR A 15 -29.20 -25.10 19.21
CA TYR A 15 -28.90 -26.27 18.39
C TYR A 15 -27.41 -26.65 18.35
N LYS A 16 -26.50 -25.80 18.86
CA LYS A 16 -25.05 -26.10 18.96
C LYS A 16 -24.75 -27.51 19.49
N PRO A 17 -25.28 -27.97 20.64
CA PRO A 17 -24.94 -29.30 21.18
C PRO A 17 -25.43 -30.47 20.32
N ARG A 18 -26.28 -30.21 19.31
CA ARG A 18 -26.82 -31.22 18.40
C ARG A 18 -26.04 -31.30 17.08
N LEU A 19 -25.06 -30.43 16.87
CA LEU A 19 -24.27 -30.35 15.64
C LEU A 19 -22.83 -30.79 15.90
N PRO A 20 -22.16 -31.44 14.92
CA PRO A 20 -20.72 -31.65 14.99
C PRO A 20 -19.97 -30.33 15.12
N GLU A 21 -18.97 -30.28 15.99
CA GLU A 21 -18.25 -29.05 16.32
C GLU A 21 -17.58 -28.41 15.09
N TRP A 22 -16.92 -29.22 14.26
CA TRP A 22 -16.28 -28.76 13.02
C TRP A 22 -17.28 -28.05 12.10
N TYR A 23 -18.48 -28.63 11.93
CA TYR A 23 -19.53 -28.10 11.05
C TYR A 23 -20.10 -26.80 11.62
N TYR A 24 -20.35 -26.78 12.93
CA TYR A 24 -20.82 -25.60 13.62
C TYR A 24 -19.84 -24.42 13.47
N ASN A 25 -18.55 -24.65 13.71
CA ASN A 25 -17.52 -23.62 13.65
C ASN A 25 -17.33 -23.09 12.23
N GLU A 26 -17.26 -23.97 11.23
CA GLU A 26 -17.16 -23.57 9.83
C GLU A 26 -18.36 -22.72 9.39
N ARG A 27 -19.59 -23.13 9.76
CA ARG A 27 -20.80 -22.37 9.44
C ARG A 27 -20.87 -21.04 10.18
N LEU A 28 -20.43 -20.99 11.43
CA LEU A 28 -20.42 -19.76 12.22
C LEU A 28 -19.56 -18.68 11.57
N VAL A 29 -18.36 -19.06 11.12
CA VAL A 29 -17.43 -18.14 10.44
C VAL A 29 -17.98 -17.72 9.07
N LYS A 30 -18.54 -18.65 8.28
CA LYS A 30 -19.20 -18.34 7.00
C LYS A 30 -20.38 -17.37 7.15
N VAL A 31 -21.18 -17.49 8.21
CA VAL A 31 -22.24 -16.52 8.52
C VAL A 31 -21.63 -15.15 8.88
N GLY A 32 -20.49 -15.14 9.58
CA GLY A 32 -19.72 -13.93 9.81
C GLY A 32 -19.33 -13.25 8.50
N ASP A 33 -18.81 -14.02 7.53
CA ASP A 33 -18.39 -13.51 6.22
C ASP A 33 -19.58 -12.90 5.46
N ALA A 34 -20.73 -13.57 5.44
CA ALA A 34 -21.95 -13.05 4.83
C ALA A 34 -22.45 -11.75 5.51
N LEU A 35 -22.29 -11.63 6.84
CA LEU A 35 -22.63 -10.40 7.57
C LEU A 35 -21.66 -9.26 7.23
N VAL A 36 -20.38 -9.55 7.02
CA VAL A 36 -19.37 -8.59 6.57
C VAL A 36 -19.70 -8.07 5.17
N GLU A 37 -20.14 -8.95 4.25
CA GLU A 37 -20.56 -8.57 2.89
C GLU A 37 -21.71 -7.56 2.89
N ILE A 38 -22.67 -7.71 3.80
CA ILE A 38 -23.78 -6.75 3.97
C ILE A 38 -23.46 -5.60 4.94
N LYS A 39 -22.19 -5.45 5.34
CA LYS A 39 -21.67 -4.38 6.22
C LYS A 39 -22.21 -4.39 7.66
N GLU A 40 -22.72 -5.53 8.14
CA GLU A 40 -23.17 -5.73 9.52
C GLU A 40 -21.99 -6.15 10.43
N TYR A 41 -20.93 -5.33 10.45
CA TYR A 41 -19.65 -5.64 11.12
C TYR A 41 -19.79 -5.93 12.61
N LYS A 42 -20.68 -5.20 13.32
CA LYS A 42 -20.89 -5.42 14.76
C LYS A 42 -21.51 -6.79 15.04
N LEU A 43 -22.41 -7.26 14.19
CA LEU A 43 -23.01 -8.59 14.35
C LEU A 43 -22.01 -9.68 13.97
N ALA A 44 -21.30 -9.51 12.86
CA ALA A 44 -20.25 -10.44 12.43
C ALA A 44 -19.19 -10.63 13.54
N LEU A 45 -18.74 -9.52 14.14
CA LEU A 45 -17.76 -9.53 15.22
C LEU A 45 -18.26 -10.30 16.45
N LEU A 46 -19.36 -9.81 17.06
CA LEU A 46 -19.81 -10.29 18.37
C LEU A 46 -20.47 -11.67 18.30
N GLN A 47 -21.20 -11.96 17.23
CA GLN A 47 -22.03 -13.17 17.14
C GLN A 47 -21.32 -14.31 16.41
N CYS A 48 -20.31 -14.03 15.59
CA CYS A 48 -19.60 -15.03 14.80
C CYS A 48 -18.12 -15.14 15.20
N TYR A 49 -17.28 -14.17 14.85
CA TYR A 49 -15.83 -14.32 14.97
C TYR A 49 -15.35 -14.37 16.42
N GLU A 50 -15.76 -13.45 17.28
CA GLU A 50 -15.35 -13.49 18.69
C GLU A 50 -15.93 -14.70 19.41
N ARG A 51 -17.19 -15.05 19.12
CA ARG A 51 -17.81 -16.26 19.66
C ARG A 51 -17.04 -17.52 19.27
N TYR A 52 -16.53 -17.58 18.05
CA TYR A 52 -15.70 -18.70 17.61
C TYR A 52 -14.37 -18.73 18.37
N LEU A 53 -13.68 -17.59 18.46
CA LEU A 53 -12.35 -17.46 19.08
C LEU A 53 -12.36 -17.66 20.61
N GLN A 54 -13.42 -17.20 21.30
CA GLN A 54 -13.60 -17.37 22.76
C GLN A 54 -13.75 -18.84 23.18
N GLN A 55 -13.93 -19.78 22.25
CA GLN A 55 -13.89 -21.21 22.56
C GLN A 55 -12.49 -21.70 22.93
N PHE A 56 -11.45 -20.95 22.53
CA PHE A 56 -10.05 -21.34 22.69
C PHE A 56 -9.32 -20.51 23.76
N VAL A 57 -9.83 -19.32 24.07
CA VAL A 57 -9.22 -18.39 25.03
C VAL A 57 -10.24 -17.94 26.07
N SER A 58 -9.92 -18.13 27.35
CA SER A 58 -10.75 -17.70 28.49
C SER A 58 -10.49 -16.25 28.94
N VAL A 59 -9.38 -15.67 28.49
CA VAL A 59 -8.94 -14.29 28.76
C VAL A 59 -9.39 -13.36 27.61
N ASN A 60 -9.28 -12.04 27.79
CA ASN A 60 -9.52 -11.10 26.69
C ASN A 60 -8.61 -11.47 25.50
N LEU A 61 -9.19 -11.52 24.29
CA LEU A 61 -8.49 -11.94 23.07
C LEU A 61 -7.25 -11.09 22.80
N ASP A 62 -7.29 -9.81 23.19
CA ASP A 62 -6.20 -8.88 22.95
C ASP A 62 -5.00 -9.09 23.90
N ASP A 63 -5.21 -9.68 25.10
CA ASP A 63 -4.15 -9.91 26.10
C ASP A 63 -3.13 -10.99 25.67
N VAL A 64 -3.49 -11.77 24.64
CA VAL A 64 -2.65 -12.85 24.10
C VAL A 64 -1.80 -12.36 22.92
N MET A 65 -2.01 -11.12 22.46
CA MET A 65 -1.39 -10.59 21.24
C MET A 65 0.04 -10.05 21.46
N ASP A 66 0.53 -10.03 22.70
CA ASP A 66 1.85 -9.45 23.03
C ASP A 66 3.03 -10.42 22.84
N ASP A 67 2.76 -11.74 22.77
CA ASP A 67 3.81 -12.76 22.67
C ASP A 67 3.43 -13.89 21.69
N VAL A 68 4.35 -14.23 20.79
CA VAL A 68 4.12 -15.23 19.74
C VAL A 68 3.86 -16.62 20.31
N GLN A 69 4.52 -16.99 21.42
CA GLN A 69 4.35 -18.32 22.01
C GLN A 69 3.04 -18.43 22.79
N ARG A 70 2.64 -17.36 23.50
CA ARG A 70 1.32 -17.27 24.12
C ARG A 70 0.21 -17.33 23.08
N PHE A 71 0.34 -16.58 21.99
CA PHE A 71 -0.59 -16.60 20.86
C PHE A 71 -0.72 -18.00 20.24
N LYS A 72 0.41 -18.66 19.96
CA LYS A 72 0.40 -20.04 19.43
C LYS A 72 -0.25 -21.02 20.39
N SER A 73 0.11 -20.97 21.67
CA SER A 73 -0.44 -21.88 22.69
C SER A 73 -1.95 -21.69 22.88
N ALA A 74 -2.43 -20.45 22.79
CA ALA A 74 -3.84 -20.12 22.99
C ALA A 74 -4.73 -20.48 21.79
N PHE A 75 -4.31 -20.14 20.57
CA PHE A 75 -5.13 -20.32 19.36
C PHE A 75 -4.80 -21.58 18.57
N PHE A 76 -3.60 -22.14 18.72
CA PHE A 76 -3.15 -23.31 17.98
C PHE A 76 -2.63 -24.41 18.92
N PRO A 77 -3.43 -24.89 19.89
CA PRO A 77 -3.00 -25.89 20.86
C PRO A 77 -2.60 -27.22 20.20
N ASN A 78 -3.24 -27.57 19.07
CA ASN A 78 -2.93 -28.76 18.27
C ASN A 78 -1.87 -28.50 17.18
N GLY A 79 -1.28 -27.30 17.17
CA GLY A 79 -0.33 -26.84 16.16
C GLY A 79 -0.97 -26.20 14.94
N VAL A 80 -0.15 -25.46 14.18
CA VAL A 80 -0.56 -24.67 13.00
C VAL A 80 -0.85 -25.51 11.75
N ARG A 81 -0.56 -26.82 11.79
CA ARG A 81 -0.88 -27.79 10.73
C ARG A 81 -2.21 -28.51 10.96
N ASP A 82 -2.91 -28.21 12.05
CA ASP A 82 -4.24 -28.76 12.30
C ASP A 82 -5.21 -28.32 11.20
N LYS A 83 -6.18 -29.19 10.88
CA LYS A 83 -7.22 -28.93 9.87
C LYS A 83 -8.04 -27.66 10.15
N ASN A 84 -8.16 -27.25 11.41
CA ASN A 84 -8.90 -26.06 11.79
C ASN A 84 -8.04 -24.79 11.79
N ALA A 85 -6.72 -24.90 11.62
CA ALA A 85 -5.81 -23.74 11.71
C ALA A 85 -6.16 -22.66 10.67
N ALA A 86 -6.51 -23.06 9.44
CA ALA A 86 -6.95 -22.13 8.41
C ALA A 86 -8.19 -21.32 8.83
N LEU A 87 -9.17 -21.99 9.45
CA LEU A 87 -10.39 -21.35 9.96
C LEU A 87 -10.07 -20.38 11.11
N MET A 88 -9.14 -20.76 11.99
CA MET A 88 -8.64 -19.92 13.08
C MET A 88 -7.97 -18.65 12.56
N PHE A 89 -7.02 -18.78 11.63
CA PHE A 89 -6.36 -17.62 11.01
C PHE A 89 -7.36 -16.69 10.31
N HIS A 90 -8.30 -17.26 9.55
CA HIS A 90 -9.34 -16.48 8.87
C HIS A 90 -10.21 -15.69 9.87
N ALA A 91 -10.69 -16.35 10.94
CA ALA A 91 -11.49 -15.69 11.95
C ALA A 91 -10.73 -14.57 12.70
N LEU A 92 -9.44 -14.75 12.97
CA LEU A 92 -8.58 -13.72 13.56
C LEU A 92 -8.42 -12.50 12.63
N GLN A 93 -8.19 -12.72 11.33
CA GLN A 93 -8.11 -11.63 10.35
C GLN A 93 -9.46 -10.91 10.22
N ALA A 94 -10.55 -11.66 10.04
CA ALA A 94 -11.90 -11.11 9.86
C ALA A 94 -12.41 -10.35 11.10
N ARG A 95 -12.04 -10.81 12.31
CA ARG A 95 -12.26 -10.05 13.56
C ARG A 95 -11.63 -8.66 13.47
N ASN A 96 -10.35 -8.56 13.12
CA ASN A 96 -9.63 -7.30 13.04
C ASN A 96 -10.21 -6.35 11.97
N VAL A 97 -10.65 -6.90 10.84
CA VAL A 97 -11.37 -6.13 9.81
C VAL A 97 -12.67 -5.54 10.38
N CYS A 98 -13.47 -6.32 11.10
CA CYS A 98 -14.70 -5.82 11.72
C CYS A 98 -14.43 -4.73 12.75
N ILE A 99 -13.40 -4.90 13.59
CA ILE A 99 -12.99 -3.89 14.57
C ILE A 99 -12.63 -2.58 13.86
N TYR A 100 -11.78 -2.63 12.84
CA TYR A 100 -11.40 -1.46 12.06
C TYR A 100 -12.61 -0.76 11.41
N GLN A 101 -13.53 -1.52 10.80
CA GLN A 101 -14.72 -0.95 10.17
C GLN A 101 -15.67 -0.32 11.21
N MET A 102 -15.78 -0.92 12.39
CA MET A 102 -16.54 -0.33 13.49
C MET A 102 -15.91 0.97 14.00
N VAL A 103 -14.57 1.06 14.09
CA VAL A 103 -13.88 2.31 14.41
C VAL A 103 -14.20 3.37 13.36
N CYS A 104 -14.04 3.05 12.07
CA CYS A 104 -14.31 3.99 10.97
C CYS A 104 -15.77 4.46 10.92
N SER A 105 -16.72 3.62 11.36
CA SER A 105 -18.15 4.00 11.44
C SER A 105 -18.44 5.05 12.50
N ARG A 106 -17.58 5.16 13.53
CA ARG A 106 -17.73 6.10 14.65
C ARG A 106 -16.82 7.31 14.52
N ASP A 107 -15.58 7.09 14.11
CA ASP A 107 -14.53 8.09 13.95
C ASP A 107 -13.83 7.89 12.62
N ARG A 108 -14.44 8.42 11.56
CA ARG A 108 -13.95 8.28 10.18
C ARG A 108 -12.59 8.93 9.97
N ASN A 109 -12.27 9.99 10.72
CA ASN A 109 -11.02 10.73 10.56
C ASN A 109 -9.96 10.34 11.60
N LEU A 110 -10.25 9.34 12.44
CA LEU A 110 -9.34 8.85 13.49
C LEU A 110 -8.76 9.97 14.37
N GLN A 111 -9.60 10.96 14.69
CA GLN A 111 -9.21 12.09 15.52
C GLN A 111 -9.13 11.71 17.01
N ASN A 112 -9.89 10.68 17.42
CA ASN A 112 -9.84 10.14 18.77
C ASN A 112 -8.61 9.22 18.92
N GLN A 113 -7.80 9.49 19.95
CA GLN A 113 -6.62 8.69 20.29
C GLN A 113 -6.95 7.22 20.58
N GLU A 114 -8.12 6.92 21.17
CA GLU A 114 -8.57 5.54 21.41
C GLU A 114 -8.87 4.81 20.09
N SER A 115 -9.47 5.51 19.13
CA SER A 115 -9.76 4.96 17.80
C SER A 115 -8.47 4.68 17.03
N LEU A 116 -7.51 5.59 17.11
CA LEU A 116 -6.16 5.40 16.59
C LEU A 116 -5.47 4.18 17.23
N GLN A 117 -5.47 4.09 18.57
CA GLN A 117 -4.85 2.97 19.28
C GLN A 117 -5.50 1.64 18.92
N THR A 118 -6.83 1.61 18.79
CA THR A 118 -7.58 0.42 18.37
C THR A 118 -7.14 -0.06 16.97
N CYS A 119 -6.92 0.87 16.03
CA CYS A 119 -6.41 0.53 14.70
C CYS A 119 -4.98 -0.04 14.75
N LEU A 120 -4.11 0.50 15.61
CA LEU A 120 -2.75 -0.02 15.80
C LEU A 120 -2.79 -1.42 16.43
N ASN A 121 -3.65 -1.65 17.41
CA ASN A 121 -3.83 -2.98 18.01
C ASN A 121 -4.30 -4.01 16.97
N ALA A 122 -5.24 -3.61 16.09
CA ALA A 122 -5.68 -4.46 14.99
C ALA A 122 -4.53 -4.78 14.00
N LEU A 123 -3.66 -3.82 13.70
CA LEU A 123 -2.46 -4.03 12.89
C LEU A 123 -1.47 -5.00 13.56
N THR A 124 -1.23 -4.88 14.86
CA THR A 124 -0.41 -5.82 15.64
C THR A 124 -0.97 -7.23 15.57
N SER A 125 -2.28 -7.38 15.78
CA SER A 125 -2.95 -8.69 15.71
C SER A 125 -2.87 -9.31 14.30
N LEU A 126 -3.08 -8.51 13.24
CA LEU A 126 -2.93 -8.96 11.85
C LEU A 126 -1.50 -9.42 11.55
N ARG A 127 -0.50 -8.62 11.95
CA ARG A 127 0.93 -8.95 11.80
C ARG A 127 1.26 -10.27 12.49
N LEU A 128 0.84 -10.43 13.75
CA LEU A 128 1.08 -11.63 14.53
C LEU A 128 0.44 -12.87 13.90
N THR A 129 -0.82 -12.74 13.46
CA THR A 129 -1.56 -13.79 12.76
C THR A 129 -0.79 -14.24 11.51
N MET A 130 -0.31 -13.29 10.70
CA MET A 130 0.50 -13.58 9.51
C MET A 130 1.87 -14.20 9.87
N GLN A 131 2.53 -13.74 10.92
CA GLN A 131 3.83 -14.30 11.37
C GLN A 131 3.73 -15.79 11.69
N VAL A 132 2.61 -16.21 12.27
CA VAL A 132 2.38 -17.62 12.61
C VAL A 132 1.95 -18.44 11.38
N ALA A 133 1.22 -17.84 10.44
CA ALA A 133 0.78 -18.49 9.20
C ALA A 133 1.89 -18.61 8.13
N LEU A 134 2.86 -17.68 8.10
CA LEU A 134 3.83 -17.53 7.00
C LEU A 134 4.60 -18.81 6.64
N PRO A 135 5.03 -19.66 7.59
CA PRO A 135 5.73 -20.91 7.25
C PRO A 135 4.86 -21.97 6.57
N GLN A 136 3.53 -21.81 6.53
CA GLN A 136 2.61 -22.76 5.92
C GLN A 136 2.26 -22.31 4.49
N GLU A 137 2.93 -22.86 3.48
CA GLU A 137 2.77 -22.45 2.08
C GLU A 137 1.33 -22.62 1.55
N ASN A 138 0.62 -23.66 2.01
CA ASN A 138 -0.78 -23.90 1.69
C ASN A 138 -1.73 -22.80 2.22
N LEU A 139 -1.26 -21.97 3.15
CA LEU A 139 -1.97 -20.83 3.71
C LEU A 139 -1.51 -19.50 3.11
N CYS A 140 -0.77 -19.49 2.00
CA CYS A 140 -0.31 -18.26 1.34
C CYS A 140 -1.45 -17.28 1.01
N TRP A 141 -2.67 -17.77 0.75
CA TRP A 141 -3.85 -16.93 0.54
C TRP A 141 -4.21 -16.09 1.78
N LEU A 142 -3.98 -16.59 2.99
CA LEU A 142 -4.15 -15.83 4.24
C LEU A 142 -3.06 -14.77 4.40
N ILE A 143 -1.84 -15.04 3.91
CA ILE A 143 -0.76 -14.05 3.88
C ILE A 143 -1.15 -12.93 2.94
N TYR A 144 -1.58 -13.26 1.71
CA TYR A 144 -2.06 -12.28 0.75
C TYR A 144 -3.20 -11.41 1.32
N ASN A 145 -4.27 -12.03 1.85
CA ASN A 145 -5.38 -11.31 2.47
C ASN A 145 -4.94 -10.42 3.65
N GLY A 146 -4.04 -10.94 4.50
CA GLY A 146 -3.47 -10.18 5.60
C GLY A 146 -2.74 -8.92 5.14
N THR A 147 -1.99 -8.98 4.03
CA THR A 147 -1.33 -7.79 3.46
C THR A 147 -2.33 -6.75 2.97
N ILE A 148 -3.47 -7.17 2.40
CA ILE A 148 -4.56 -6.26 1.97
C ILE A 148 -5.15 -5.57 3.19
N HIS A 149 -5.43 -6.31 4.26
CA HIS A 149 -5.98 -5.75 5.50
C HIS A 149 -5.02 -4.77 6.15
N ILE A 150 -3.74 -5.13 6.29
CA ILE A 150 -2.69 -4.24 6.80
C ILE A 150 -2.61 -2.97 5.95
N TYR A 151 -2.47 -3.11 4.63
CA TYR A 151 -2.39 -1.96 3.72
C TYR A 151 -3.60 -1.04 3.85
N THR A 152 -4.80 -1.58 3.94
CA THR A 152 -6.05 -0.80 4.03
C THR A 152 -6.05 0.09 5.27
N ILE A 153 -5.69 -0.46 6.43
CA ILE A 153 -5.63 0.30 7.69
C ILE A 153 -4.47 1.30 7.65
N CYS A 154 -3.28 0.85 7.22
CA CYS A 154 -2.10 1.70 7.12
C CYS A 154 -2.31 2.89 6.18
N ARG A 155 -2.95 2.68 5.02
CA ARG A 155 -3.21 3.75 4.05
C ARG A 155 -4.09 4.84 4.65
N HIS A 156 -5.15 4.48 5.36
CA HIS A 156 -5.98 5.45 6.06
C HIS A 156 -5.18 6.24 7.11
N LEU A 157 -4.37 5.54 7.91
CA LEU A 157 -3.50 6.15 8.90
C LEU A 157 -2.42 7.07 8.30
N MET A 158 -1.87 6.73 7.13
CA MET A 158 -0.94 7.60 6.39
C MET A 158 -1.59 8.92 5.99
N VAL A 159 -2.83 8.88 5.48
CA VAL A 159 -3.58 10.11 5.11
C VAL A 159 -3.82 11.00 6.34
N MET A 160 -3.99 10.38 7.52
CA MET A 160 -4.09 11.07 8.82
C MET A 160 -2.73 11.51 9.40
N GLY A 161 -1.63 11.36 8.66
CA GLY A 161 -0.29 11.79 9.07
C GLY A 161 0.40 10.85 10.06
N GLN A 162 -0.08 9.62 10.24
CA GLN A 162 0.50 8.63 11.16
C GLN A 162 1.52 7.71 10.48
N SER A 163 2.12 8.13 9.36
CA SER A 163 3.05 7.32 8.54
C SER A 163 4.21 6.71 9.34
N ALA A 164 4.73 7.42 10.35
CA ALA A 164 5.77 6.91 11.23
C ALA A 164 5.34 5.67 12.03
N LYS A 165 4.09 5.61 12.48
CA LYS A 165 3.56 4.49 13.29
C LYS A 165 3.25 3.26 12.44
N VAL A 166 2.96 3.44 11.14
CA VAL A 166 2.50 2.35 10.28
C VAL A 166 3.59 1.76 9.37
N LEU A 167 4.74 2.43 9.27
CA LEU A 167 5.86 2.02 8.43
C LEU A 167 6.29 0.57 8.67
N GLU A 168 6.39 0.13 9.94
CA GLU A 168 6.81 -1.23 10.26
C GLU A 168 5.85 -2.31 9.72
N TYR A 169 4.55 -2.03 9.69
CA TYR A 169 3.53 -2.98 9.24
C TYR A 169 3.53 -3.10 7.73
N LEU A 170 3.73 -2.00 7.01
CA LEU A 170 3.88 -2.01 5.55
C LEU A 170 5.17 -2.71 5.12
N LEU A 171 6.28 -2.48 5.85
CA LEU A 171 7.52 -3.23 5.65
C LEU A 171 7.30 -4.73 5.84
N TRP A 172 6.67 -5.12 6.95
CA TRP A 172 6.31 -6.50 7.24
C TRP A 172 5.47 -7.12 6.11
N ALA A 173 4.39 -6.44 5.70
CA ALA A 173 3.52 -6.90 4.61
C ALA A 173 4.29 -7.12 3.29
N SER A 174 5.21 -6.20 2.94
CA SER A 174 6.05 -6.34 1.75
C SER A 174 6.97 -7.56 1.82
N ILE A 175 7.63 -7.78 2.96
CA ILE A 175 8.54 -8.90 3.18
C ILE A 175 7.75 -10.23 3.19
N CYS A 176 6.54 -10.28 3.74
CA CYS A 176 5.71 -11.48 3.71
C CYS A 176 5.37 -11.93 2.28
N MET A 177 5.07 -10.99 1.37
CA MET A 177 4.85 -11.31 -0.05
C MET A 177 6.12 -11.86 -0.70
N GLU A 178 7.28 -11.34 -0.34
CA GLU A 178 8.57 -11.80 -0.88
C GLU A 178 9.02 -13.15 -0.30
N SER A 179 8.60 -13.46 0.93
CA SER A 179 9.01 -14.68 1.64
C SER A 179 8.15 -15.90 1.28
N SER A 180 7.01 -15.69 0.62
CA SER A 180 6.08 -16.75 0.23
C SER A 180 6.22 -17.07 -1.26
N ILE A 181 6.77 -18.24 -1.58
CA ILE A 181 7.03 -18.68 -2.97
C ILE A 181 5.77 -18.56 -3.85
N PRO A 182 4.56 -19.01 -3.43
CA PRO A 182 3.35 -18.87 -4.25
C PRO A 182 2.98 -17.42 -4.60
N LEU A 183 3.45 -16.44 -3.82
CA LEU A 183 3.14 -15.01 -3.98
C LEU A 183 4.21 -14.25 -4.78
N LEU A 184 5.26 -14.94 -5.25
CA LEU A 184 6.36 -14.33 -6.03
C LEU A 184 6.08 -14.21 -7.53
N SER A 185 5.01 -14.81 -8.04
CA SER A 185 4.65 -14.78 -9.46
C SER A 185 4.25 -13.38 -9.96
N VAL A 186 4.25 -13.20 -11.28
CA VAL A 186 3.82 -11.96 -11.96
C VAL A 186 2.39 -11.57 -11.55
N HIS A 187 1.51 -12.53 -11.32
CA HIS A 187 0.12 -12.29 -10.93
C HIS A 187 0.00 -11.35 -9.72
N TYR A 188 0.93 -11.44 -8.76
CA TYR A 188 0.94 -10.62 -7.54
C TYR A 188 1.88 -9.41 -7.63
N LEU A 189 2.56 -9.18 -8.77
CA LEU A 189 3.58 -8.14 -8.90
C LEU A 189 3.00 -6.73 -8.72
N THR A 190 1.83 -6.45 -9.30
CA THR A 190 1.16 -5.14 -9.16
C THR A 190 0.87 -4.81 -7.70
N TRP A 191 0.48 -5.81 -6.90
CA TRP A 191 0.23 -5.64 -5.47
C TRP A 191 1.54 -5.42 -4.69
N ARG A 192 2.59 -6.22 -4.96
CA ARG A 192 3.91 -6.02 -4.35
C ARG A 192 4.46 -4.62 -4.62
N ALA A 193 4.38 -4.14 -5.86
CA ALA A 193 4.80 -2.78 -6.21
C ALA A 193 3.99 -1.69 -5.48
N THR A 194 2.71 -1.95 -5.18
CA THR A 194 1.86 -1.04 -4.40
C THR A 194 2.30 -0.99 -2.94
N LEU A 195 2.63 -2.13 -2.32
CA LEU A 195 3.24 -2.18 -0.99
C LEU A 195 4.59 -1.47 -0.95
N TYR A 196 5.44 -1.68 -1.96
CA TYR A 196 6.74 -1.00 -2.02
C TYR A 196 6.59 0.52 -2.10
N ALA A 197 5.65 1.01 -2.91
CA ALA A 197 5.41 2.43 -3.03
C ALA A 197 4.86 3.04 -1.73
N ALA A 198 4.01 2.30 -1.00
CA ALA A 198 3.51 2.74 0.30
C ALA A 198 4.63 2.85 1.36
N VAL A 199 5.56 1.89 1.40
CA VAL A 199 6.75 1.97 2.26
C VAL A 199 7.60 3.19 1.91
N SER A 200 7.91 3.39 0.62
CA SER A 200 8.65 4.56 0.16
C SER A 200 7.94 5.87 0.52
N GLN A 201 6.62 5.92 0.38
CA GLN A 201 5.81 7.08 0.76
C GLN A 201 5.87 7.36 2.26
N CYS A 202 5.79 6.33 3.11
CA CYS A 202 5.97 6.51 4.55
C CYS A 202 7.32 7.14 4.89
N TYR A 203 8.41 6.70 4.23
CA TYR A 203 9.71 7.33 4.42
C TYR A 203 9.72 8.80 3.97
N PHE A 204 9.05 9.15 2.87
CA PHE A 204 8.92 10.55 2.46
C PHE A 204 8.14 11.38 3.49
N ASP A 205 7.00 10.88 3.97
CA ASP A 205 6.19 11.54 5.00
C ASP A 205 6.98 11.75 6.30
N CYS A 206 7.89 10.83 6.64
CA CYS A 206 8.76 10.91 7.81
C CYS A 206 10.04 11.74 7.58
N GLN A 207 10.12 12.52 6.51
CA GLN A 207 11.32 13.32 6.14
C GLN A 207 12.59 12.48 5.93
N ALA A 208 12.45 11.18 5.70
CA ALA A 208 13.51 10.20 5.53
C ALA A 208 13.69 9.83 4.05
N GLY A 209 13.64 10.81 3.15
CA GLY A 209 13.52 10.58 1.70
C GLY A 209 14.66 9.75 1.08
N ILE A 210 15.86 9.75 1.67
CA ILE A 210 16.96 8.86 1.24
C ILE A 210 16.54 7.39 1.36
N HIS A 211 15.94 7.00 2.49
CA HIS A 211 15.47 5.65 2.71
C HIS A 211 14.30 5.30 1.78
N GLY A 212 13.42 6.26 1.50
CA GLY A 212 12.33 6.10 0.53
C GLY A 212 12.83 5.77 -0.88
N GLU A 213 13.87 6.48 -1.35
CA GLU A 213 14.51 6.20 -2.65
C GLU A 213 15.26 4.86 -2.64
N ILE A 214 16.03 4.56 -1.59
CA ILE A 214 16.76 3.28 -1.47
C ILE A 214 15.78 2.10 -1.54
N PHE A 215 14.65 2.20 -0.84
CA PHE A 215 13.63 1.16 -0.84
C PHE A 215 12.97 1.01 -2.23
N ALA A 216 12.69 2.11 -2.93
CA ALA A 216 12.15 2.06 -4.29
C ALA A 216 13.13 1.43 -5.28
N ARG A 217 14.44 1.72 -5.15
CA ARG A 217 15.50 1.08 -5.96
C ARG A 217 15.59 -0.42 -5.69
N ARG A 218 15.49 -0.86 -4.43
CA ARG A 218 15.39 -2.28 -4.06
C ARG A 218 14.18 -2.93 -4.73
N GLY A 219 13.01 -2.28 -4.69
CA GLY A 219 11.81 -2.77 -5.36
C GLY A 219 11.99 -2.93 -6.87
N LEU A 220 12.68 -1.99 -7.53
CA LEU A 220 12.99 -2.07 -8.95
C LEU A 220 13.92 -3.24 -9.29
N ILE A 221 14.95 -3.50 -8.47
CA ILE A 221 15.82 -4.67 -8.62
C ILE A 221 15.00 -5.96 -8.54
N LYS A 222 14.06 -6.06 -7.58
CA LYS A 222 13.17 -7.23 -7.44
C LYS A 222 12.23 -7.41 -8.63
N ILE A 223 11.74 -6.33 -9.21
CA ILE A 223 10.92 -6.37 -10.43
C ILE A 223 11.76 -6.89 -11.61
N ASP A 224 12.99 -6.44 -11.74
CA ASP A 224 13.90 -6.85 -12.82
C ASP A 224 14.33 -8.33 -12.68
N GLU A 225 14.67 -8.78 -11.46
CA GLU A 225 14.93 -10.19 -11.16
C GLU A 225 13.78 -11.10 -11.61
N LEU A 226 12.53 -10.71 -11.30
CA LEU A 226 11.36 -11.48 -11.73
C LEU A 226 11.17 -11.42 -13.25
N LYS A 227 11.42 -10.27 -13.88
CA LYS A 227 11.32 -10.13 -15.33
C LYS A 227 12.29 -11.07 -16.04
N GLN A 228 13.54 -11.14 -15.59
CA GLN A 228 14.53 -12.06 -16.15
C GLN A 228 14.10 -13.53 -16.00
N LEU A 229 13.49 -13.90 -14.87
CA LEU A 229 12.97 -15.26 -14.67
C LEU A 229 11.82 -15.59 -15.63
N GLU A 230 10.93 -14.64 -15.91
CA GLU A 230 9.82 -14.80 -16.87
C GLU A 230 10.30 -14.84 -18.33
N ASP A 231 11.32 -14.05 -18.67
CA ASP A 231 11.93 -14.07 -20.01
C ASP A 231 12.62 -15.42 -20.30
N ILE A 232 13.11 -16.11 -19.27
CA ILE A 232 13.68 -17.47 -19.39
C ILE A 232 12.58 -18.53 -19.51
N SER A 233 11.45 -18.35 -18.82
CA SER A 233 10.39 -19.36 -18.71
C SER A 233 9.36 -19.31 -19.84
N SER A 234 9.19 -18.16 -20.50
CA SER A 234 8.11 -17.93 -21.47
C SER A 234 8.59 -18.00 -22.93
N SER A 235 7.84 -18.72 -23.78
CA SER A 235 8.06 -18.82 -25.23
C SER A 235 7.16 -17.89 -26.06
N LEU A 236 6.30 -17.09 -25.42
CA LEU A 236 5.38 -16.13 -26.06
C LEU A 236 5.25 -14.84 -25.26
N GLU A 237 5.36 -13.70 -25.95
CA GLU A 237 5.10 -12.36 -25.42
C GLU A 237 3.63 -12.19 -25.03
N HIS A 238 3.30 -12.37 -23.75
CA HIS A 238 1.99 -12.03 -23.22
C HIS A 238 1.88 -10.51 -22.97
N THR A 239 1.15 -9.81 -23.84
CA THR A 239 0.90 -8.35 -23.74
C THR A 239 0.35 -7.89 -22.38
N GLU A 240 -0.28 -8.77 -21.61
CA GLU A 240 -0.77 -8.49 -20.26
C GLU A 240 0.36 -8.49 -19.21
N THR A 241 1.28 -9.45 -19.31
CA THR A 241 2.48 -9.52 -18.46
C THR A 241 3.35 -8.26 -18.63
N GLU A 242 3.54 -7.79 -19.87
CA GLU A 242 4.26 -6.55 -20.13
C GLU A 242 3.62 -5.33 -19.47
N LYS A 243 2.28 -5.25 -19.46
CA LYS A 243 1.55 -4.16 -18.77
C LYS A 243 1.80 -4.20 -17.27
N ILE A 244 1.78 -5.39 -16.66
CA ILE A 244 2.04 -5.59 -15.22
C ILE A 244 3.47 -5.11 -14.87
N PHE A 245 4.47 -5.53 -15.65
CA PHE A 245 5.85 -5.07 -15.45
C PHE A 245 5.98 -3.56 -15.64
N ARG A 246 5.39 -2.99 -16.70
CA ARG A 246 5.42 -1.55 -16.95
C ARG A 246 4.80 -0.75 -15.80
N GLU A 247 3.66 -1.19 -15.27
CA GLU A 247 3.02 -0.56 -14.13
C GLU A 247 3.89 -0.64 -12.88
N ALA A 248 4.43 -1.81 -12.56
CA ALA A 248 5.29 -2.02 -11.40
C ALA A 248 6.56 -1.16 -11.46
N THR A 249 7.24 -1.14 -12.61
CA THR A 249 8.42 -0.29 -12.86
C THR A 249 8.06 1.18 -12.73
N LEU A 250 6.94 1.63 -13.30
CA LEU A 250 6.50 3.01 -13.20
C LEU A 250 6.32 3.45 -11.74
N LYS A 251 5.66 2.64 -10.91
CA LYS A 251 5.48 2.92 -9.47
C LYS A 251 6.82 3.17 -8.76
N MET A 252 7.83 2.32 -9.02
CA MET A 252 9.16 2.48 -8.42
C MET A 252 9.91 3.68 -8.97
N SER A 253 9.89 3.88 -10.29
CA SER A 253 10.56 5.02 -10.94
C SER A 253 10.02 6.35 -10.47
N VAL A 254 8.70 6.48 -10.25
CA VAL A 254 8.08 7.70 -9.71
C VAL A 254 8.57 7.99 -8.29
N MET A 255 8.65 6.96 -7.41
CA MET A 255 9.19 7.12 -6.06
C MET A 255 10.68 7.51 -6.06
N ILE A 256 11.47 6.99 -7.00
CA ILE A 256 12.88 7.39 -7.18
C ILE A 256 12.97 8.85 -7.65
N PHE A 257 12.19 9.22 -8.66
CA PHE A 257 12.19 10.57 -9.24
C PHE A 257 11.81 11.63 -8.20
N LYS A 258 10.82 11.35 -7.35
CA LYS A 258 10.34 12.21 -6.25
C LYS A 258 11.46 12.79 -5.40
N ARG A 259 12.55 12.05 -5.18
CA ARG A 259 13.77 12.56 -4.53
C ARG A 259 14.84 13.01 -5.53
N ALA A 260 15.11 12.20 -6.55
CA ALA A 260 16.25 12.39 -7.45
C ALA A 260 16.24 13.76 -8.15
N VAL A 261 15.05 14.28 -8.50
CA VAL A 261 14.90 15.57 -9.18
C VAL A 261 15.42 16.75 -8.32
N TYR A 262 15.24 16.70 -7.01
CA TYR A 262 15.76 17.72 -6.10
C TYR A 262 17.21 17.44 -5.66
N ALA A 263 17.56 16.16 -5.46
CA ALA A 263 18.90 15.77 -5.00
C ALA A 263 19.99 15.99 -6.08
N SER A 264 19.65 15.82 -7.35
CA SER A 264 20.57 16.06 -8.48
C SER A 264 21.03 17.51 -8.54
N ARG A 265 20.15 18.47 -8.18
CA ARG A 265 20.46 19.90 -8.16
C ARG A 265 21.46 20.26 -7.06
N LYS A 266 21.34 19.65 -5.87
CA LYS A 266 22.31 19.83 -4.77
C LYS A 266 23.74 19.41 -5.17
N LYS A 267 23.87 18.33 -5.94
CA LYS A 267 25.18 17.82 -6.41
C LYS A 267 25.79 18.64 -7.54
N SER A 268 24.99 19.28 -8.39
CA SER A 268 25.49 20.07 -9.53
C SER A 268 26.18 21.38 -9.11
N ASN A 269 25.84 21.95 -7.96
CA ASN A 269 26.35 23.23 -7.49
C ASN A 269 27.72 23.17 -6.79
N SER A 270 28.25 21.98 -6.47
CA SER A 270 29.61 21.87 -5.94
C SER A 270 30.69 22.17 -7.00
N PHE A 271 30.33 22.21 -8.29
CA PHE A 271 31.31 22.42 -9.37
C PHE A 271 30.97 23.48 -10.42
N ARG A 272 29.79 24.14 -10.43
CA ARG A 272 29.51 25.18 -11.43
C ARG A 272 28.42 26.17 -11.00
N ARG A 273 28.78 27.47 -10.92
CA ARG A 273 27.82 28.57 -11.14
C ARG A 273 27.47 28.57 -12.63
N GLU A 274 26.53 27.72 -13.05
CA GLU A 274 25.95 27.88 -14.38
C GLU A 274 25.12 29.16 -14.40
N SER A 275 25.52 30.08 -15.27
CA SER A 275 24.89 31.37 -15.51
C SER A 275 23.38 31.20 -15.66
N LYS A 276 22.60 31.94 -14.87
CA LYS A 276 21.14 32.09 -15.02
C LYS A 276 20.81 32.30 -16.50
N VAL A 277 20.26 31.28 -17.15
CA VAL A 277 19.73 31.42 -18.51
C VAL A 277 18.52 32.34 -18.42
N ASN A 278 18.60 33.50 -19.08
CA ASN A 278 17.50 34.46 -19.12
C ASN A 278 16.22 33.78 -19.65
N PRO A 279 15.08 33.82 -18.95
CA PRO A 279 13.85 33.14 -19.36
C PRO A 279 13.31 33.62 -20.72
N ARG A 280 13.71 34.83 -21.16
CA ARG A 280 13.31 35.39 -22.46
C ARG A 280 14.11 34.86 -23.66
N LYS A 281 15.23 34.14 -23.45
CA LYS A 281 16.00 33.50 -24.55
C LYS A 281 15.68 32.00 -24.73
N ALA A 282 14.82 31.43 -23.88
CA ALA A 282 14.45 30.01 -23.93
C ALA A 282 13.35 29.67 -24.95
N VAL A 283 12.83 30.65 -25.69
CA VAL A 283 11.73 30.47 -26.65
C VAL A 283 12.14 29.64 -27.88
N ASN A 284 13.44 29.53 -28.19
CA ASN A 284 13.96 28.80 -29.35
C ASN A 284 14.61 27.43 -29.03
N VAL A 285 14.56 26.96 -27.78
CA VAL A 285 15.15 25.67 -27.42
C VAL A 285 14.05 24.62 -27.41
N SER A 286 14.19 23.59 -28.25
CA SER A 286 13.28 22.43 -28.26
C SER A 286 13.34 21.71 -26.92
N TRP A 287 12.18 21.31 -26.41
CA TRP A 287 12.07 20.42 -25.25
C TRP A 287 12.94 19.15 -25.42
N PRO A 288 13.67 18.67 -24.39
CA PRO A 288 13.82 19.17 -23.02
C PRO A 288 14.94 20.22 -22.86
N ARG A 289 14.70 21.26 -22.06
CA ARG A 289 15.54 22.46 -21.89
C ARG A 289 16.24 22.47 -20.53
N THR A 290 15.53 22.14 -19.45
CA THR A 290 16.09 22.22 -18.09
C THR A 290 16.68 20.86 -17.64
N PRO A 291 17.54 20.84 -16.60
CA PRO A 291 18.00 19.59 -16.00
C PRO A 291 16.84 18.72 -15.50
N THR A 292 15.79 19.34 -14.94
CA THR A 292 14.56 18.66 -14.51
C THR A 292 13.86 17.97 -15.67
N GLU A 293 13.65 18.68 -16.77
CA GLU A 293 13.00 18.14 -17.98
C GLU A 293 13.83 17.00 -18.60
N ARG A 294 15.17 17.14 -18.62
CA ARG A 294 16.07 16.10 -19.11
C ARG A 294 15.99 14.83 -18.25
N LEU A 295 15.98 14.95 -16.92
CA LEU A 295 15.82 13.81 -16.03
C LEU A 295 14.43 13.15 -16.20
N LEU A 296 13.39 13.96 -16.37
CA LEU A 296 12.02 13.49 -16.58
C LEU A 296 11.90 12.66 -17.87
N VAL A 297 12.43 13.15 -18.99
CA VAL A 297 12.43 12.42 -20.27
C VAL A 297 13.34 11.19 -20.21
N ALA A 298 14.44 11.23 -19.45
CA ALA A 298 15.33 10.07 -19.30
C ALA A 298 14.70 8.93 -18.47
N MET A 299 13.77 9.23 -17.56
CA MET A 299 13.17 8.23 -16.66
C MET A 299 11.80 7.72 -17.11
N PHE A 300 11.06 8.47 -17.94
CA PHE A 300 9.66 8.18 -18.23
C PHE A 300 9.29 8.34 -19.71
N ASP A 301 8.72 7.26 -20.25
CA ASP A 301 8.15 7.24 -21.60
C ASP A 301 6.68 7.66 -21.59
N GLY A 302 6.41 8.81 -22.22
CA GLY A 302 5.08 9.31 -22.47
C GLY A 302 4.56 10.32 -21.45
N ALA A 303 3.69 11.21 -21.94
CA ALA A 303 3.16 12.36 -21.20
C ALA A 303 2.49 11.98 -19.87
N ALA A 304 1.73 10.88 -19.82
CA ALA A 304 1.02 10.47 -18.61
C ALA A 304 1.97 10.08 -17.48
N ALA A 305 3.01 9.29 -17.78
CA ALA A 305 4.02 8.88 -16.80
C ALA A 305 4.85 10.07 -16.31
N GLN A 306 5.23 10.95 -17.24
CA GLN A 306 5.94 12.20 -16.93
C GLN A 306 5.09 13.12 -16.03
N PHE A 307 3.80 13.27 -16.34
CA PHE A 307 2.89 14.09 -15.55
C PHE A 307 2.67 13.52 -14.14
N LEU A 308 2.49 12.20 -14.01
CA LEU A 308 2.39 11.53 -12.71
C LEU A 308 3.65 11.75 -11.87
N ALA A 309 4.84 11.63 -12.47
CA ALA A 309 6.11 11.86 -11.78
C ALA A 309 6.24 13.31 -11.28
N ILE A 310 5.76 14.30 -12.06
CA ILE A 310 5.70 15.71 -11.64
C ILE A 310 4.76 15.88 -10.45
N LEU A 311 3.54 15.35 -10.52
CA LEU A 311 2.56 15.46 -9.42
C LEU A 311 3.11 14.87 -8.12
N GLU A 312 3.71 13.69 -8.20
CA GLU A 312 4.29 13.03 -7.03
C GLU A 312 5.48 13.79 -6.45
N ALA A 313 6.35 14.36 -7.30
CA ALA A 313 7.46 15.20 -6.87
C ALA A 313 7.00 16.48 -6.15
N LEU A 314 5.91 17.10 -6.60
CA LEU A 314 5.34 18.33 -6.04
C LEU A 314 4.55 18.09 -4.73
N THR A 315 4.07 16.87 -4.50
CA THR A 315 3.22 16.54 -3.32
C THR A 315 4.02 16.40 -2.02
N ASP A 316 5.36 16.46 -2.06
CA ASP A 316 6.20 16.33 -0.87
C ASP A 316 6.02 17.54 0.09
N ARG A 317 5.20 17.34 1.13
CA ARG A 317 4.86 18.37 2.13
C ARG A 317 6.07 18.90 2.88
N SER A 318 7.16 18.14 2.99
CA SER A 318 8.40 18.59 3.62
C SER A 318 9.07 19.75 2.85
N ARG A 319 8.64 19.99 1.61
CA ARG A 319 9.18 21.00 0.69
C ARG A 319 8.22 22.16 0.42
N ASN A 320 7.07 22.21 1.12
CA ASN A 320 6.16 23.34 1.06
C ASN A 320 6.77 24.54 1.81
N LEU A 321 7.51 25.36 1.07
CA LEU A 321 8.19 26.53 1.59
C LEU A 321 7.23 27.72 1.71
N LEU A 322 6.44 27.77 2.79
CA LEU A 322 5.85 29.00 3.30
C LEU A 322 6.55 29.43 4.60
N PRO A 323 7.68 30.17 4.53
CA PRO A 323 8.07 31.01 5.66
C PRO A 323 8.18 32.51 5.28
N PRO A 324 7.96 33.42 6.26
CA PRO A 324 8.16 34.86 6.11
C PRO A 324 9.66 35.29 6.20
N HIS A 325 10.62 34.36 6.09
CA HIS A 325 12.05 34.61 6.26
C HIS A 325 12.83 34.59 4.93
N PRO A 326 13.98 35.28 4.85
CA PRO A 326 14.82 35.26 3.64
C PRO A 326 15.30 33.84 3.35
N PRO A 327 15.14 33.35 2.11
CA PRO A 327 15.34 31.95 1.79
C PRO A 327 16.82 31.55 1.85
N VAL A 328 17.09 30.44 2.54
CA VAL A 328 18.42 29.80 2.60
C VAL A 328 18.78 29.25 1.19
N PRO A 329 20.07 29.12 0.80
CA PRO A 329 20.45 28.62 -0.53
C PRO A 329 19.80 27.29 -0.97
N ASP A 330 19.58 26.39 -0.01
CA ASP A 330 18.88 25.11 -0.25
C ASP A 330 17.40 25.33 -0.60
N GLU A 331 16.74 26.33 -0.02
CA GLU A 331 15.35 26.69 -0.31
C GLU A 331 15.19 27.32 -1.69
N MET A 332 16.17 28.13 -2.12
CA MET A 332 16.17 28.68 -3.49
C MET A 332 16.25 27.56 -4.54
N GLN A 333 17.08 26.54 -4.32
CA GLN A 333 17.19 25.40 -5.24
C GLN A 333 15.89 24.60 -5.31
N ILE A 334 15.22 24.40 -4.17
CA ILE A 334 13.91 23.74 -4.12
C ILE A 334 12.89 24.56 -4.93
N ARG A 335 12.87 25.90 -4.78
CA ARG A 335 11.97 26.78 -5.55
C ARG A 335 12.23 26.72 -7.05
N ASP A 336 13.49 26.72 -7.47
CA ASP A 336 13.86 26.60 -8.89
C ASP A 336 13.35 25.29 -9.49
N VAL A 337 13.66 24.15 -8.85
CA VAL A 337 13.19 22.83 -9.30
C VAL A 337 11.66 22.76 -9.32
N THR A 338 10.99 23.30 -8.30
CA THR A 338 9.52 23.36 -8.26
C THR A 338 8.95 24.19 -9.42
N SER A 339 9.54 25.35 -9.74
CA SER A 339 9.14 26.17 -10.88
C SER A 339 9.34 25.46 -12.23
N GLU A 340 10.47 24.75 -12.38
CA GLU A 340 10.74 23.91 -13.55
C GLU A 340 9.70 22.79 -13.69
N LEU A 341 9.35 22.11 -12.59
CA LEU A 341 8.32 21.06 -12.56
C LEU A 341 6.92 21.59 -12.95
N PHE A 342 6.53 22.77 -12.44
CA PHE A 342 5.26 23.40 -12.85
C PHE A 342 5.24 23.77 -14.33
N SER A 343 6.33 24.36 -14.83
CA SER A 343 6.47 24.72 -16.25
C SER A 343 6.40 23.49 -17.15
N ALA A 344 7.10 22.42 -16.75
CA ALA A 344 7.07 21.12 -17.40
C ALA A 344 5.64 20.53 -17.44
N GLY A 345 4.93 20.57 -16.32
CA GLY A 345 3.56 20.06 -16.22
C GLY A 345 2.59 20.81 -17.12
N LEU A 346 2.68 22.14 -17.16
CA LEU A 346 1.88 22.99 -18.05
C LEU A 346 2.15 22.68 -19.53
N GLU A 347 3.41 22.46 -19.90
CA GLU A 347 3.77 22.15 -21.28
C GLU A 347 3.22 20.80 -21.73
N ILE A 348 3.33 19.77 -20.89
CA ILE A 348 2.76 18.44 -21.14
C ILE A 348 1.24 18.52 -21.33
N LEU A 349 0.53 19.27 -20.46
CA LEU A 349 -0.93 19.46 -20.56
C LEU A 349 -1.33 20.27 -21.81
N SER A 350 -0.52 21.25 -22.21
CA SER A 350 -0.80 22.10 -23.37
C SER A 350 -0.61 21.38 -24.72
N GLY A 351 -0.05 20.17 -24.72
CA GLY A 351 0.13 19.35 -25.91
C GLY A 351 1.14 19.90 -26.93
N LYS A 352 1.91 20.94 -26.59
CA LYS A 352 2.86 21.62 -27.49
C LYS A 352 4.04 20.76 -27.96
N ASN A 353 4.20 19.56 -27.42
CA ASN A 353 5.24 18.58 -27.80
C ASN A 353 4.71 17.38 -28.61
N PHE A 354 3.44 17.35 -29.02
CA PHE A 354 2.92 16.25 -29.84
C PHE A 354 3.11 16.50 -31.33
N CYS A 355 4.16 15.90 -31.90
CA CYS A 355 4.22 15.68 -33.34
C CYS A 355 3.06 14.73 -33.75
N LEU A 356 2.27 15.18 -34.73
CA LEU A 356 0.89 14.81 -35.11
C LEU A 356 0.59 13.34 -35.54
N LYS A 357 1.31 12.30 -35.11
CA LYS A 357 1.10 10.92 -35.66
C LYS A 357 0.35 9.89 -34.80
N LYS A 358 -0.07 10.17 -33.56
CA LYS A 358 -0.89 9.20 -32.78
C LYS A 358 -2.03 9.83 -31.97
N GLN A 359 -2.76 10.79 -32.57
CA GLN A 359 -3.94 11.41 -31.95
C GLN A 359 -5.18 10.50 -31.81
N LYS A 360 -5.17 9.26 -32.35
CA LYS A 360 -6.35 8.36 -32.29
C LYS A 360 -6.39 7.37 -31.12
N GLN A 361 -5.34 7.27 -30.29
CA GLN A 361 -5.33 6.33 -29.15
C GLN A 361 -5.57 7.01 -27.79
N LEU A 362 -5.44 8.34 -27.70
CA LEU A 362 -5.43 9.06 -26.42
C LEU A 362 -6.81 9.18 -25.76
N VAL A 363 -7.90 9.02 -26.52
CA VAL A 363 -9.28 9.21 -26.01
C VAL A 363 -9.97 7.87 -25.69
N ARG A 364 -9.42 6.72 -26.13
CA ARG A 364 -10.05 5.40 -25.92
C ARG A 364 -9.38 4.51 -24.88
N ASN A 365 -8.19 4.86 -24.40
CA ASN A 365 -7.47 4.10 -23.35
C ASN A 365 -7.23 4.92 -22.07
N LEU A 366 -8.02 5.97 -21.86
CA LEU A 366 -8.23 6.55 -20.53
C LEU A 366 -9.19 5.63 -19.77
N ASP A 367 -8.82 4.35 -19.62
CA ASP A 367 -9.30 3.52 -18.53
C ASP A 367 -8.66 4.10 -17.27
N LEU A 368 -9.36 5.08 -16.71
CA LEU A 368 -9.05 5.82 -15.48
C LEU A 368 -9.03 4.93 -14.22
N HIS A 369 -8.72 3.64 -14.32
CA HIS A 369 -8.48 2.78 -13.15
C HIS A 369 -7.16 3.10 -12.43
N PHE A 370 -6.35 4.03 -12.96
CA PHE A 370 -5.07 4.49 -12.38
C PHE A 370 -5.21 5.57 -11.28
N PHE A 371 -6.40 5.79 -10.73
CA PHE A 371 -6.65 6.81 -9.69
C PHE A 371 -6.35 6.39 -8.24
N PHE A 372 -5.51 5.37 -8.01
CA PHE A 372 -5.25 4.86 -6.64
C PHE A 372 -3.97 5.37 -5.96
N PHE A 373 -3.35 6.46 -6.44
CA PHE A 373 -2.24 7.10 -5.72
C PHE A 373 -2.64 8.32 -4.88
N LEU A 374 -3.80 8.95 -5.11
CA LEU A 374 -4.19 10.22 -4.47
C LEU A 374 -5.67 10.22 -4.08
N ASN A 375 -5.98 9.64 -2.91
CA ASN A 375 -6.75 10.22 -1.80
C ASN A 375 -6.91 9.18 -0.68
#